data_AF-A0A4S8MBW0-F1
#
_entry.id   AF-A0A4S8MBW0-F1
#
_cell.length_a   1.000
_cell.length_b   1.000
_cell.length_c   1.000
_cell.angle_alpha   90.00
_cell.angle_beta   90.00
_cell.angle_gamma   90.00
#
_symmetry.space_group_name_H-M   'P 1'
#
loop_
_entity.id
_entity.type
_entity.pdbx_description
1 polymer ?
#
loop_
_entity_poly.entity_id
_entity_poly.type
_entity_poly.pdbx_seq_one_letter_code
_entity_poly.pdbx_strand_id
1 'polypeptide(L)' 'PPDQRRTHKNDEISGMLQALSLDEKIKFNHNIEVNNNRRRRAHLAHALDPSKEDGSPTASLITIEDDEYQTIRKS' A
#
# COMPACT_ATOMS: atom_id res chain seq x y z
N PRO A 1 14.76 -22.60 0.92
CA PRO A 1 13.59 -22.57 0.00
C PRO A 1 13.33 -21.13 -0.43
N PRO A 2 13.12 -20.82 -1.72
CA PRO A 2 12.77 -19.46 -2.08
C PRO A 2 11.46 -19.11 -1.37
N ASP A 3 11.44 -17.97 -0.68
CA ASP A 3 10.23 -17.38 -0.09
C ASP A 3 9.19 -17.25 -1.19
N GLN A 4 8.37 -18.30 -1.33
CA GLN A 4 7.23 -18.30 -2.20
C GLN A 4 6.34 -17.19 -1.65
N ARG A 5 6.27 -16.06 -2.36
CA ARG A 5 5.34 -14.98 -2.05
C ARG A 5 3.95 -15.60 -2.04
N ARG A 6 3.48 -15.99 -0.86
CA ARG A 6 2.10 -16.40 -0.66
C ARG A 6 1.31 -15.12 -0.77
N THR A 7 0.70 -14.90 -1.93
CA THR A 7 -0.51 -14.09 -2.00
C THR A 7 -1.54 -14.84 -1.18
N HIS A 8 -1.57 -14.57 0.12
CA HIS A 8 -2.69 -14.95 0.97
C HIS A 8 -3.89 -14.20 0.42
N LYS A 9 -4.60 -14.80 -0.55
CA LYS A 9 -5.99 -14.44 -0.82
C LYS A 9 -6.74 -14.81 0.45
N ASN A 10 -6.82 -13.85 1.34
CA ASN A 10 -7.78 -13.90 2.42
C ASN A 10 -9.05 -13.27 1.84
N ASP A 11 -10.03 -14.11 1.55
CA ASP A 11 -11.30 -13.70 0.96
C ASP A 11 -12.06 -12.75 1.88
N GLU A 12 -11.88 -12.87 3.20
CA GLU A 12 -12.44 -11.94 4.19
C GLU A 12 -11.82 -10.55 4.04
N ILE A 13 -10.48 -10.45 3.98
CA ILE A 13 -9.78 -9.18 3.77
C ILE A 13 -10.13 -8.60 2.40
N SER A 14 -10.24 -9.44 1.37
CA SER A 14 -10.60 -9.00 0.02
C SER A 14 -12.02 -8.44 0.01
N GLY A 15 -12.97 -9.11 0.67
CA GLY A 15 -14.34 -8.63 0.86
C GLY A 15 -14.40 -7.32 1.65
N MET A 16 -13.61 -7.19 2.71
CA MET A 16 -13.50 -5.94 3.48
C MET A 16 -12.96 -4.78 2.62
N LEU A 17 -11.93 -5.04 1.80
CA LEU A 17 -11.34 -4.02 0.92
C LEU A 17 -12.29 -3.61 -0.21
N GLN A 18 -13.08 -4.55 -0.74
CA GLN A 18 -14.11 -4.27 -1.74
C GLN A 18 -15.30 -3.49 -1.17
N ALA A 19 -15.62 -3.68 0.11
CA ALA A 19 -16.70 -2.97 0.79
C ALA A 19 -16.36 -1.51 1.15
N LEU A 20 -15.10 -1.09 1.00
CA LEU A 20 -14.70 0.30 1.25
C LEU A 20 -15.32 1.25 0.24
N SER A 21 -15.80 2.39 0.72
CA SER A 21 -16.19 3.50 -0.14
C SER A 21 -14.98 4.12 -0.84
N LEU A 22 -15.24 4.84 -1.93
CA LEU A 22 -14.21 5.55 -2.69
C LEU A 22 -13.41 6.53 -1.84
N ASP A 23 -14.07 7.30 -0.96
CA ASP A 23 -13.40 8.23 -0.04
C ASP A 23 -12.46 7.51 0.94
N GLU A 24 -12.90 6.37 1.49
CA GLU A 24 -12.06 5.53 2.36
C GLU A 24 -10.86 4.97 1.60
N LYS A 25 -11.06 4.47 0.37
CA LYS A 25 -9.96 3.98 -0.49
C LYS A 25 -8.92 5.07 -0.75
N ILE A 26 -9.36 6.30 -1.06
CA ILE A 26 -8.47 7.45 -1.27
C ILE A 26 -7.68 7.76 0.01
N LYS A 27 -8.34 7.84 1.17
CA LYS A 27 -7.69 8.10 2.47
C LYS A 27 -6.67 7.02 2.83
N PHE A 28 -7.01 5.75 2.65
CA PHE A 28 -6.10 4.64 2.89
C PHE A 28 -4.90 4.68 1.94
N ASN A 29 -5.11 4.92 0.66
CA ASN A 29 -4.03 5.03 -0.31
C ASN A 29 -3.06 6.16 0.02
N HIS A 30 -3.58 7.33 0.42
CA HIS A 30 -2.74 8.43 0.88
C HIS A 30 -1.87 8.03 2.10
N ASN A 31 -2.47 7.38 3.10
CA ASN A 31 -1.75 6.91 4.28
C ASN A 31 -0.69 5.84 3.94
N ILE A 32 -1.00 4.93 3.01
CA ILE A 32 -0.05 3.93 2.53
C ILE A 32 1.14 4.61 1.83
N GLU A 33 0.87 5.61 0.98
CA GLU A 33 1.90 6.35 0.27
C GLU A 33 2.84 7.08 1.23
N VAL A 34 2.30 7.83 2.20
CA VAL A 34 3.09 8.54 3.21
C VAL A 34 4.01 7.57 3.97
N ASN A 35 3.47 6.44 4.41
CA ASN A 35 4.24 5.42 5.13
C ASN A 35 5.29 4.74 4.25
N ASN A 36 4.96 4.44 2.99
CA ASN A 36 5.91 3.87 2.04
C ASN A 36 7.06 4.83 1.74
N ASN A 37 6.78 6.13 1.61
CA ASN A 37 7.81 7.15 1.45
C ASN A 37 8.73 7.23 2.69
N ARG A 38 8.17 7.12 3.90
CA ARG A 38 8.97 7.01 5.14
C ARG A 38 9.88 5.77 5.13
N ARG A 39 9.33 4.59 4.80
CA ARG A 39 10.08 3.33 4.72
C ARG A 39 11.18 3.37 3.66
N ARG A 40 10.89 3.88 2.46
CA ARG A 40 11.89 4.07 1.38
C ARG A 40 13.05 4.95 1.83
N ARG A 41 12.77 6.05 2.54
CA ARG A 41 13.83 6.92 3.09
C ARG A 41 14.69 6.21 4.13
N ALA A 42 14.09 5.42 5.02
CA ALA A 42 14.85 4.62 5.99
C ALA A 42 15.74 3.57 5.30
N HIS A 43 15.18 2.86 4.31
CA HIS A 43 15.93 1.88 3.51
C HIS A 43 17.12 2.51 2.79
N LEU A 44 16.94 3.70 2.19
CA LEU A 44 18.03 4.46 1.58
C LEU A 44 19.08 4.92 2.60
N ALA A 45 18.67 5.35 3.79
CA ALA A 45 19.59 5.75 4.84
C ALA A 45 20.43 4.58 5.34
N HIS A 46 19.84 3.41 5.54
CA HIS A 46 20.54 2.19 5.91
C HIS A 46 21.49 1.69 4.80
N ALA A 47 21.09 1.80 3.53
CA ALA A 47 21.97 1.47 2.40
C ALA A 47 23.22 2.37 2.32
N LEU A 48 23.12 3.63 2.77
CA LEU A 48 24.25 4.56 2.85
C LEU A 48 25.08 4.37 4.12
N ASP A 49 24.43 4.05 5.23
CA ASP A 49 25.04 3.84 6.55
C ASP A 49 24.35 2.65 7.26
N PRO A 50 24.99 1.47 7.26
CA PRO A 50 24.43 0.27 7.86
C PRO A 50 24.23 0.33 9.38
N SER A 51 24.72 1.38 10.06
CA SER A 51 24.43 1.60 11.48
C SER A 51 23.02 2.14 11.74
N LYS A 52 22.33 2.63 10.70
CA LYS A 52 20.94 3.07 10.78
C LYS A 52 19.98 1.89 10.75
N GLU A 53 18.81 2.05 11.35
CA GLU A 53 17.79 1.01 11.28
C GLU A 53 17.22 0.92 9.86
N ASP A 54 17.04 -0.30 9.36
CA ASP A 54 16.49 -0.53 8.04
C ASP A 54 14.97 -0.27 7.98
N GLY A 55 14.49 0.20 6.83
CA GLY A 55 13.06 0.38 6.59
C GLY A 55 12.34 -0.95 6.40
N SER A 56 11.17 -1.12 7.02
CA SER A 56 10.29 -2.27 6.73
C SER A 56 9.82 -2.28 5.27
N PRO A 57 9.39 -3.45 4.73
CA PRO A 57 8.84 -3.53 3.37
C PRO A 57 7.67 -2.59 3.11
N THR A 58 7.57 -2.08 1.87
CA THR A 58 6.45 -1.22 1.45
C THR A 58 5.16 -2.02 1.27
N ALA A 59 4.03 -1.41 1.61
CA ALA A 59 2.70 -1.96 1.36
C ALA A 59 2.22 -1.64 -0.06
N SER A 60 1.32 -2.46 -0.61
CA SER A 60 0.65 -2.16 -1.88
C SER A 60 -0.51 -1.19 -1.67
N LEU A 61 -0.86 -0.42 -2.70
CA LEU A 61 -2.05 0.42 -2.69
C LEU A 61 -3.32 -0.43 -2.87
N ILE A 62 -4.44 0.08 -2.36
CA ILE A 62 -5.78 -0.43 -2.63
C ILE A 62 -6.18 -0.01 -4.04
N THR A 63 -6.77 -0.95 -4.79
CA THR A 63 -7.24 -0.70 -6.16
C THR A 63 -8.49 0.19 -6.12
N ILE A 64 -8.50 1.22 -6.97
CA ILE A 64 -9.70 2.01 -7.29
C ILE A 64 -10.23 1.46 -8.61
N GLU A 65 -11.50 1.06 -8.63
CA GLU A 65 -12.13 0.45 -9.80
C GLU A 65 -12.47 1.49 -10.88
N ASP A 66 -12.76 1.04 -12.11
CA ASP A 66 -12.93 1.94 -13.25
C ASP A 66 -14.12 2.89 -13.09
N ASP A 67 -15.23 2.43 -12.50
CA ASP A 67 -16.43 3.22 -12.21
C ASP A 67 -16.17 4.30 -11.14
N GLU A 68 -15.43 3.94 -10.09
CA GLU A 68 -14.93 4.84 -9.06
C GLU A 68 -14.01 5.90 -9.69
N TYR A 69 -13.12 5.49 -10.58
CA TYR A 69 -12.23 6.40 -11.30
C TYR A 69 -13.01 7.38 -12.20
N GLN A 70 -14.08 6.93 -12.87
CA GLN A 70 -14.94 7.84 -13.63
C GLN A 70 -15.65 8.87 -12.73
N THR A 71 -15.96 8.50 -11.48
CA THR A 71 -16.56 9.43 -10.50
C THR A 71 -15.58 10.54 -10.13
N ILE A 72 -14.31 10.19 -9.90
CA ILE A 72 -13.24 11.18 -9.65
C ILE A 72 -13.04 12.07 -10.89
N ARG A 73 -12.96 11.49 -12.08
CA ARG A 73 -12.67 12.23 -13.33
C ARG A 73 -13.76 13.23 -13.72
N LYS A 74 -15.02 12.95 -13.38
CA LYS A 74 -16.17 13.82 -13.69
C LYS A 74 -16.43 14.90 -12.62
N SER A 75 -15.77 14.81 -11.46
CA SER A 75 -15.83 15.80 -10.39
C SER A 75 -14.79 16.91 -10.62
#